data_AF-A0A2H0XTS1-F1
#
_entry.id   AF-A0A2H0XTS1-F1
#
_cell.length_a   1.000
_cell.length_b   1.000
_cell.length_c   1.000
_cell.angle_alpha   90.00
_cell.angle_beta   90.00
_cell.angle_gamma   90.00
#
_symmetry.space_group_name_H-M   'P 1'
#
loop_
_entity.id
_entity.type
_entity.pdbx_description
1 polymer ?
#
loop_
_entity_poly.entity_id
_entity_poly.type
_entity_poly.pdbx_seq_one_letter_code
_entity_poly.pdbx_strand_id
1 'polypeptide(L)' 'MSDFGVKLIQFTNMNPLFKGGGVLIVGLLAFLFAWWMKKRWQEPVRSGFLVFVGLSVFITLYGLFILAVRPLWWRLPY' A
#
# COMPACT_ATOMS: atom_id res chain seq x y z
N MET A 1 0.61 21.92 14.39
CA MET A 1 -0.34 21.16 13.55
C MET A 1 -1.73 21.77 13.76
N SER A 2 -2.50 22.02 12.70
CA SER A 2 -3.86 22.56 12.86
C SER A 2 -4.76 21.57 13.59
N ASP A 3 -5.66 22.06 14.44
CA ASP A 3 -6.65 21.27 15.20
C ASP A 3 -7.41 20.27 14.30
N PHE A 4 -7.65 20.67 13.05
CA PHE A 4 -8.27 19.83 12.04
C PHE A 4 -7.44 18.59 11.67
N GLY A 5 -6.12 18.75 11.49
CA GLY A 5 -5.22 17.64 11.17
C GLY A 5 -5.13 16.62 12.29
N VAL A 6 -5.12 17.07 13.54
CA VAL A 6 -5.08 16.19 14.72
C VAL A 6 -6.38 15.38 14.84
N LYS A 7 -7.54 16.03 14.67
CA LYS A 7 -8.85 15.35 14.68
C LYS A 7 -9.00 14.33 13.57
N LEU A 8 -8.49 14.64 12.38
CA LEU A 8 -8.55 13.72 11.24
C LEU A 8 -7.65 12.50 11.46
N ILE A 9 -6.45 12.68 12.02
CA ILE A 9 -5.57 11.58 12.41
C ILE A 9 -6.23 10.74 13.52
N GLN A 10 -6.80 11.36 14.55
CA GLN A 10 -7.50 10.61 15.61
C GLN A 10 -8.68 9.81 15.06
N PHE A 11 -9.51 10.38 14.18
CA PHE A 11 -10.63 9.68 13.57
C PHE A 11 -10.17 8.48 12.74
N THR A 12 -9.17 8.67 11.88
CA THR A 12 -8.63 7.61 11.03
C THR A 12 -7.89 6.53 11.81
N ASN A 13 -7.24 6.86 12.93
CA ASN A 13 -6.55 5.87 13.77
C ASN A 13 -7.45 5.17 14.80
N MET A 14 -8.49 5.82 15.32
CA MET A 14 -9.30 5.24 16.40
C MET A 14 -10.57 4.57 15.92
N ASN A 15 -11.03 4.83 14.68
CA ASN A 15 -12.26 4.26 14.15
C ASN A 15 -12.02 2.85 13.53
N PRO A 16 -12.55 1.76 14.13
CA PRO A 16 -12.38 0.40 13.62
C PRO A 16 -13.01 0.20 12.24
N LEU A 17 -14.13 0.88 11.96
CA LEU A 17 -14.81 0.81 10.66
C LEU A 17 -13.98 1.48 9.56
N PHE A 18 -13.28 2.57 9.88
CA PHE A 18 -12.40 3.23 8.92
C PHE A 18 -11.19 2.36 8.58
N LYS A 19 -10.57 1.73 9.60
CA LYS A 19 -9.47 0.78 9.41
C LYS A 19 -9.92 -0.44 8.61
N GLY A 20 -11.03 -1.07 9.00
CA GLY A 20 -11.59 -2.23 8.31
C GLY A 20 -11.99 -1.90 6.87
N GLY A 21 -12.68 -0.79 6.65
CA GLY A 21 -13.05 -0.31 5.31
C GLY A 21 -11.83 -0.01 4.43
N GLY A 22 -10.81 0.63 4.99
CA GLY A 22 -9.55 0.87 4.29
C GLY A 22 -8.87 -0.42 3.84
N VAL A 23 -8.79 -1.42 4.72
CA VAL A 23 -8.24 -2.75 4.38
C VAL A 23 -9.06 -3.43 3.30
N LEU A 24 -10.40 -3.37 3.35
CA LEU A 24 -11.26 -3.94 2.32
C LEU A 24 -11.06 -3.28 0.95
N ILE A 25 -10.96 -1.95 0.90
CA ILE A 25 -10.72 -1.21 -0.35
C ILE A 25 -9.35 -1.58 -0.93
N VAL A 26 -8.31 -1.60 -0.10
CA VAL A 26 -6.96 -1.99 -0.53
C VAL A 26 -6.93 -3.43 -1.02
N GLY A 27 -7.62 -4.34 -0.31
CA GLY A 27 -7.75 -5.74 -0.72
C GLY A 27 -8.48 -5.90 -2.06
N LEU A 28 -9.57 -5.15 -2.28
CA LEU A 28 -10.30 -5.16 -3.54
C LEU A 28 -9.44 -4.65 -4.70
N LEU A 29 -8.70 -3.55 -4.49
CA LEU A 29 -7.77 -3.01 -5.49
C LEU A 29 -6.65 -3.99 -5.81
N ALA A 30 -6.08 -4.64 -4.80
CA ALA A 30 -5.08 -5.69 -4.98
C ALA A 30 -5.63 -6.88 -5.77
N PHE A 31 -6.88 -7.29 -5.50
CA PHE A 31 -7.54 -8.36 -6.24
C PHE A 31 -7.79 -7.99 -7.71
N LEU A 32 -8.31 -6.78 -7.98
CA LEU A 32 -8.50 -6.28 -9.34
C LEU A 32 -7.18 -6.19 -10.11
N PHE A 33 -6.12 -5.74 -9.43
CA PHE A 33 -4.78 -5.69 -10.01
C PHE A 33 -4.26 -7.10 -10.34
N ALA A 34 -4.40 -8.06 -9.42
CA ALA A 34 -4.00 -9.45 -9.67
C ALA A 34 -4.79 -10.09 -10.82
N TRP A 35 -6.09 -9.80 -10.91
CA TRP A 35 -6.94 -10.25 -12.01
C TRP A 35 -6.48 -9.67 -13.35
N TRP A 36 -6.19 -8.37 -13.39
CA TRP A 36 -5.66 -7.71 -14.58
C TRP A 36 -4.30 -8.27 -15.00
N MET A 37 -3.40 -8.51 -14.03
CA MET A 37 -2.10 -9.13 -14.23
C MET A 37 -2.19 -10.55 -14.80
N LYS A 38 -3.17 -11.36 -14.34
CA LYS A 38 -3.40 -12.71 -14.86
C LYS A 38 -3.60 -12.72 -16.38
N LYS A 39 -4.35 -11.76 -16.91
CA LYS A 39 -4.58 -11.61 -18.35
C LYS A 39 -3.33 -11.14 -19.09
N ARG A 40 -2.59 -10.19 -18.51
CA ARG A 40 -1.34 -9.64 -19.09
C ARG A 40 -0.19 -10.63 -19.14
N TRP A 41 -0.14 -11.58 -18.22
CA TRP A 41 0.90 -12.63 -18.19
C TRP A 41 0.79 -13.61 -19.37
N GLN A 42 -0.39 -13.73 -19.99
CA GLN A 42 -0.62 -14.60 -21.14
C GLN A 42 -0.28 -13.92 -22.49
N GLU A 43 -0.04 -12.61 -22.49
CA GLU A 43 0.36 -11.85 -23.67
C GLU A 43 1.89 -11.94 -23.86
N PRO A 44 2.41 -11.82 -25.10
CA PRO A 44 3.86 -11.81 -25.33
C PRO A 44 4.52 -10.71 -24.50
N VAL A 45 5.48 -11.12 -23.68
CA VAL A 45 6.05 -10.31 -22.60
C VAL A 45 6.69 -9.04 -23.18
N ARG A 46 6.04 -7.89 -23.02
CA ARG A 46 6.59 -6.59 -23.43
C ARG A 46 7.61 -6.14 -22.38
N SER A 47 8.79 -5.68 -22.80
CA SER A 47 9.87 -5.27 -21.89
C SER A 47 9.43 -4.23 -20.84
N GLY A 48 8.52 -3.32 -21.19
CA GLY A 48 7.96 -2.34 -20.23
C GLY A 48 7.14 -2.97 -19.10
N PHE A 49 6.49 -4.12 -19.34
CA PHE A 49 5.76 -4.86 -18.30
C PHE A 49 6.71 -5.49 -17.27
N LEU A 50 7.83 -6.05 -17.73
CA LEU A 50 8.86 -6.61 -16.83
C LEU A 50 9.49 -5.53 -15.95
N VAL A 51 9.78 -4.36 -16.50
CA VAL A 51 10.29 -3.21 -15.72
C VAL A 51 9.29 -2.78 -14.66
N PHE A 52 8.00 -2.70 -15.02
CA PHE A 52 6.94 -2.35 -14.07
C PHE A 52 6.80 -3.37 -12.93
N VAL A 53 6.85 -4.66 -13.24
CA VAL A 53 6.83 -5.74 -12.24
C VAL A 53 8.06 -5.66 -11.34
N GLY A 54 9.26 -5.48 -11.92
CA GLY A 54 10.50 -5.34 -11.17
C GLY A 54 10.48 -4.16 -10.21
N LEU A 55 10.03 -2.99 -10.67
CA LEU A 55 9.88 -1.79 -9.84
C LEU A 55 8.88 -2.03 -8.70
N SER A 56 7.74 -2.67 -9.00
CA SER A 56 6.71 -2.97 -8.01
C SER A 56 7.26 -3.89 -6.91
N VAL A 57 7.95 -4.97 -7.29
CA VAL A 57 8.60 -5.90 -6.34
C VAL A 57 9.64 -5.17 -5.49
N PHE A 58 10.48 -4.33 -6.11
CA PHE A 58 11.48 -3.55 -5.40
C PHE A 58 10.85 -2.63 -4.34
N ILE A 59 9.80 -1.88 -4.70
CA ILE A 59 9.09 -1.00 -3.78
C ILE A 59 8.47 -1.80 -2.63
N THR A 60 7.84 -2.95 -2.91
CA THR A 60 7.25 -3.80 -1.88
C THR A 60 8.31 -4.34 -0.90
N LEU A 61 9.43 -4.86 -1.40
CA LEU A 61 10.52 -5.37 -0.57
C LEU A 61 11.16 -4.26 0.26
N TYR A 62 11.37 -3.08 -0.32
CA TYR A 62 11.91 -1.93 0.38
C TYR A 62 10.95 -1.43 1.48
N GLY A 63 9.65 -1.37 1.20
CA GLY A 63 8.64 -1.04 2.19
C GLY A 63 8.62 -2.03 3.36
N LEU A 64 8.69 -3.33 3.08
CA LEU A 64 8.80 -4.38 4.09
C LEU A 64 10.09 -4.26 4.91
N PHE A 65 11.22 -3.97 4.26
CA PHE A 65 12.49 -3.74 4.93
C PHE A 65 12.42 -2.58 5.92
N ILE A 66 11.82 -1.44 5.52
CA ILE A 66 11.65 -0.31 6.43
C ILE A 66 10.72 -0.67 7.60
N LEU A 67 9.61 -1.36 7.35
CA LEU A 67 8.70 -1.83 8.39
C LEU A 67 9.40 -2.72 9.43
N ALA A 68 10.30 -3.61 8.97
CA ALA A 68 11.03 -4.54 9.85
C ALA A 68 12.20 -3.89 10.58
N VAL A 69 13.03 -3.09 9.89
CA VAL A 69 14.27 -2.53 10.44
C VAL A 69 14.04 -1.23 11.20
N ARG A 70 13.06 -0.43 10.78
CA ARG A 70 12.71 0.84 11.44
C ARG A 70 11.21 0.90 11.73
N PRO A 71 10.67 0.05 12.61
CA PRO A 71 9.23 -0.01 12.92
C PRO A 71 8.66 1.26 13.55
N LEU A 72 9.48 2.26 13.87
CA LEU A 72 9.05 3.52 14.47
C LEU A 72 9.27 4.71 13.54
N TRP A 73 9.64 4.49 12.26
CA TRP A 73 9.91 5.58 11.32
C TRP A 73 8.68 6.46 11.02
N TRP A 74 7.47 5.88 11.12
CA TRP A 74 6.20 6.62 10.98
C TRP A 74 5.72 7.26 12.29
N ARG A 75 6.41 7.04 13.41
CA ARG A 75 6.00 7.58 14.71
C ARG A 75 6.30 9.07 14.69
N LEU A 76 5.24 9.87 14.75
CA LEU A 76 5.35 11.32 14.89
C LEU A 76 6.19 11.63 16.14
N PRO A 77 7.18 12.55 16.06
CA PRO A 77 7.89 12.99 17.24
C PRO A 77 6.88 13.73 18.11
N TYR A 78 6.61 13.18 19.29
CA TYR A 78 5.94 13.93 20.34
C TYR A 78 6.97 14.79 21.05
#